data_AF-A0A7L0AW35-F1
#
_entry.id   AF-A0A7L0AW35-F1
#
_cell.length_a   1.000
_cell.length_b   1.000
_cell.length_c   1.000
_cell.angle_alpha   90.00
_cell.angle_beta   90.00
_cell.angle_gamma   90.00
#
_symmetry.space_group_name_H-M   'P 1'
#
loop_
_entity.id
_entity.type
_entity.pdbx_description
1 polymer ?
#
loop_
_entity_poly.entity_id
_entity_poly.type
_entity_poly.pdbx_seq_one_letter_code
_entity_poly.pdbx_strand_id
1 'polypeptide(L)'
;PFQIVPFCGHIKGGMRPGKKILVMGIVDLNPESFGISLTCGESEDPPADVAIELKAVFTDRQFVRNSCVAGEWGEEQSSIPYFPFIPDQPFRVEILCEHPRFRIFVDGHQLFDFYHRIETLSAIDTIKINGDLQLTKLG
;
A
#
# COMPACT_ATOMS: atom_id res chain seq x y z
N PRO A 1 -13.18 10.81 -12.26
CA PRO A 1 -13.84 9.50 -12.51
C PRO A 1 -13.20 8.46 -11.60
N PHE A 2 -13.98 7.57 -10.99
CA PHE A 2 -13.43 6.48 -10.18
C PHE A 2 -12.65 5.51 -11.06
N GLN A 3 -11.59 4.92 -10.50
CA GLN A 3 -10.85 3.83 -11.11
C GLN A 3 -11.45 2.50 -10.63
N ILE A 4 -11.47 1.50 -11.50
CA ILE A 4 -11.99 0.17 -11.19
C ILE A 4 -11.04 -0.52 -10.22
N VAL A 5 -11.60 -1.12 -9.16
CA VAL A 5 -10.88 -1.99 -8.21
C VAL A 5 -11.36 -3.44 -8.47
N PRO A 6 -10.45 -4.43 -8.57
CA PRO A 6 -9.01 -4.35 -8.37
C PRO A 6 -8.29 -3.52 -9.44
N PHE A 7 -7.30 -2.76 -9.01
CA PHE A 7 -6.49 -1.88 -9.84
C PHE A 7 -5.03 -2.37 -9.88
N CYS A 8 -4.43 -2.38 -11.07
CA CYS A 8 -3.00 -2.59 -11.26
C CYS A 8 -2.46 -1.43 -12.12
N GLY A 9 -1.35 -0.84 -11.71
CA GLY A 9 -0.77 0.30 -12.42
C GLY A 9 0.76 0.37 -12.32
N HIS A 10 1.38 0.92 -13.36
CA HIS A 10 2.83 1.03 -13.46
C HIS A 10 3.35 2.36 -12.88
N ILE A 11 4.33 2.25 -11.99
CA ILE A 11 5.10 3.34 -11.37
C ILE A 11 6.26 3.69 -12.30
N LYS A 12 6.11 4.71 -13.15
CA LYS A 12 7.13 5.11 -14.13
C LYS A 12 8.52 5.33 -13.48
N GLY A 13 9.49 4.50 -13.88
CA GLY A 13 10.87 4.54 -13.39
C GLY A 13 11.06 4.01 -11.96
N GLY A 14 10.13 3.18 -11.46
CA GLY A 14 10.22 2.54 -10.15
C GLY A 14 10.18 3.51 -8.96
N MET A 15 10.34 2.97 -7.76
CA MET A 15 10.55 3.74 -6.55
C MET A 15 12.00 4.22 -6.44
N ARG A 16 12.20 5.33 -5.73
CA ARG A 16 13.52 5.89 -5.41
C ARG A 16 13.37 6.87 -4.24
N PRO A 17 14.45 7.17 -3.50
CA PRO A 17 14.41 8.16 -2.44
C PRO A 17 13.82 9.50 -2.92
N GLY A 18 12.87 10.03 -2.16
CA GLY A 18 12.13 11.25 -2.47
C GLY A 18 10.90 11.06 -3.37
N LYS A 19 10.70 9.88 -3.97
CA LYS A 19 9.48 9.59 -4.73
C LYS A 19 8.34 9.25 -3.78
N LYS A 20 7.16 9.77 -4.08
CA LYS A 20 5.92 9.51 -3.34
C LYS A 20 4.87 8.90 -4.27
N ILE A 21 4.03 8.05 -3.69
CA ILE A 21 2.79 7.58 -4.29
C ILE A 21 1.64 8.12 -3.43
N LEU A 22 0.64 8.68 -4.10
CA LEU A 22 -0.58 9.19 -3.49
C LEU A 22 -1.76 8.29 -3.90
N VAL A 23 -2.41 7.67 -2.94
CA VAL A 23 -3.66 6.93 -3.12
C VAL A 23 -4.78 7.68 -2.39
N MET A 24 -5.81 8.09 -3.12
CA MET A 24 -7.02 8.65 -2.53
C MET A 24 -8.20 7.78 -2.93
N GLY A 25 -9.08 7.52 -1.98
CA GLY A 25 -10.26 6.70 -2.20
C GLY A 25 -11.36 7.03 -1.21
N ILE A 26 -12.47 6.31 -1.35
CA ILE A 26 -13.57 6.29 -0.39
C ILE A 26 -13.67 4.84 0.08
N VAL A 27 -13.70 4.63 1.39
CA VAL A 27 -13.96 3.29 1.95
C VAL A 27 -15.40 2.92 1.66
N ASP A 28 -15.68 1.66 1.29
CA ASP A 28 -17.06 1.22 1.10
C ASP A 28 -17.88 1.29 2.41
N LEU A 29 -19.21 1.20 2.29
CA LEU A 29 -20.12 1.35 3.42
C LEU A 29 -20.00 0.23 4.46
N ASN A 30 -19.71 -1.00 4.02
CA ASN A 30 -19.56 -2.19 4.88
C ASN A 30 -18.25 -2.93 4.55
N PRO A 31 -17.08 -2.35 4.89
CA PRO A 31 -15.80 -2.89 4.48
C PRO A 31 -15.35 -4.03 5.41
N GLU A 32 -14.82 -5.11 4.84
CA GLU A 32 -14.07 -6.13 5.56
C GLU A 32 -12.58 -5.76 5.55
N SER A 33 -12.01 -5.53 4.36
CA SER A 33 -10.62 -5.11 4.21
C SER A 33 -10.32 -4.50 2.84
N PHE A 34 -9.26 -3.70 2.78
CA PHE A 34 -8.65 -3.31 1.51
C PHE A 34 -7.13 -3.40 1.58
N GLY A 35 -6.50 -3.56 0.41
CA GLY A 35 -5.06 -3.72 0.25
C GLY A 35 -4.46 -2.71 -0.72
N ILE A 36 -3.26 -2.22 -0.40
CA ILE A 36 -2.40 -1.44 -1.29
C ILE A 36 -1.02 -2.10 -1.27
N SER A 37 -0.55 -2.60 -2.40
CA SER A 37 0.72 -3.31 -2.50
C SER A 37 1.64 -2.66 -3.53
N LEU A 38 2.93 -2.53 -3.20
CA LEU A 38 3.98 -2.17 -4.15
C LEU A 38 4.79 -3.42 -4.49
N THR A 39 4.86 -3.77 -5.77
CA THR A 39 5.45 -5.01 -6.25
C THR A 39 6.56 -4.78 -7.26
N CYS A 40 7.41 -5.80 -7.40
CA CYS A 40 8.48 -5.84 -8.40
C CYS A 40 7.97 -6.50 -9.70
N GLY A 41 7.21 -5.75 -10.49
CA GLY A 41 6.47 -6.24 -11.65
C GLY A 41 5.05 -6.68 -11.32
N GLU A 42 4.34 -7.14 -12.36
CA GLU A 42 2.92 -7.51 -12.30
C GLU A 42 2.65 -9.03 -12.40
N SER A 43 3.70 -9.87 -12.52
CA SER A 43 3.58 -11.32 -12.65
C SER A 43 2.74 -11.95 -11.53
N GLU A 44 1.85 -12.88 -11.91
CA GLU A 44 1.05 -13.70 -11.00
C GLU A 44 1.54 -15.16 -10.91
N ASP A 45 2.32 -15.63 -11.90
CA ASP A 45 2.87 -17.00 -11.92
C ASP A 45 4.30 -17.04 -12.51
N PRO A 46 5.36 -17.11 -11.68
CA PRO A 46 5.29 -16.99 -10.22
C PRO A 46 4.87 -15.56 -9.81
N PRO A 47 4.28 -15.39 -8.60
CA PRO A 47 3.95 -14.07 -8.09
C PRO A 47 5.19 -13.16 -8.00
N ALA A 48 5.04 -11.91 -8.43
CA ALA A 48 6.05 -10.88 -8.24
C ALA A 48 6.33 -10.63 -6.75
N ASP A 49 7.58 -10.29 -6.43
CA ASP A 49 7.94 -9.88 -5.07
C ASP A 49 7.11 -8.67 -4.62
N VAL A 50 6.71 -8.67 -3.36
CA VAL A 50 5.94 -7.60 -2.72
C VAL A 50 6.86 -6.85 -1.78
N ALA A 51 7.26 -5.63 -2.17
CA ALA A 51 8.14 -4.80 -1.35
C ALA A 51 7.45 -4.31 -0.08
N ILE A 52 6.17 -3.95 -0.20
CA ILE A 52 5.28 -3.66 0.91
C ILE A 52 3.84 -3.96 0.51
N GLU A 53 3.15 -4.75 1.30
CA GLU A 53 1.69 -4.83 1.33
C GLU A 53 1.20 -4.01 2.51
N LEU A 54 0.18 -3.18 2.29
CA LEU A 54 -0.53 -2.44 3.31
C LEU A 54 -1.99 -2.93 3.31
N LYS A 55 -2.40 -3.62 4.37
CA LYS A 55 -3.75 -4.21 4.48
C LYS A 55 -4.51 -3.61 5.65
N ALA A 56 -5.57 -2.86 5.36
CA ALA A 56 -6.49 -2.34 6.37
C ALA A 56 -7.57 -3.40 6.65
N VAL A 57 -7.69 -3.85 7.89
CA VAL A 57 -8.68 -4.83 8.35
C VAL A 57 -9.62 -4.13 9.33
N PHE A 58 -10.91 -4.03 8.99
CA PHE A 58 -11.86 -3.21 9.74
C PHE A 58 -12.37 -3.89 11.01
N THR A 59 -12.58 -5.20 10.99
CA THR A 59 -13.06 -5.99 12.14
C THR A 59 -12.17 -5.79 13.37
N ASP A 60 -10.85 -5.91 13.19
CA ASP A 60 -9.86 -5.79 14.27
C ASP A 60 -9.21 -4.40 14.34
N ARG A 61 -9.62 -3.49 13.45
CA ARG A 61 -9.05 -2.13 13.30
C ARG A 61 -7.53 -2.14 13.19
N GLN A 62 -7.01 -3.04 12.36
CA GLN A 62 -5.57 -3.20 12.13
C GLN A 62 -5.17 -2.63 10.78
N PHE A 63 -3.98 -2.04 10.71
CA PHE A 63 -3.33 -1.71 9.46
C PHE A 63 -2.02 -2.47 9.36
N VAL A 64 -2.12 -3.68 8.82
CA VAL A 64 -1.03 -4.65 8.73
C VAL A 64 -0.12 -4.27 7.58
N ARG A 65 1.19 -4.43 7.77
CA ARG A 65 2.17 -4.34 6.70
C ARG A 65 3.15 -5.50 6.73
N ASN A 66 3.47 -6.02 5.55
CA ASN A 66 4.43 -7.10 5.36
C ASN A 66 5.08 -7.01 3.96
N SER A 67 6.00 -7.93 3.67
CA SER A 67 6.64 -8.11 2.37
C SER A 67 6.66 -9.59 2.02
N CYS A 68 6.65 -9.91 0.74
CA CYS A 68 6.86 -11.25 0.22
C CYS A 68 8.07 -11.22 -0.72
N VAL A 69 9.13 -11.97 -0.39
CA VAL A 69 10.36 -12.01 -1.20
C VAL A 69 10.66 -13.45 -1.56
N ALA A 70 10.83 -13.74 -2.84
CA ALA A 70 11.02 -15.09 -3.36
C ALA A 70 9.90 -16.08 -2.93
N GLY A 71 8.67 -15.57 -2.80
CA GLY A 71 7.51 -16.35 -2.39
C GLY A 71 7.35 -16.55 -0.87
N GLU A 72 8.23 -15.99 -0.05
CA GLU A 72 8.16 -16.10 1.41
C GLU A 72 7.71 -14.78 2.05
N TRP A 73 6.64 -14.85 2.85
CA TRP A 73 6.19 -13.73 3.67
C TRP A 73 7.09 -13.54 4.89
N GLY A 74 7.47 -12.29 5.14
CA GLY A 74 8.26 -11.93 6.32
C GLY A 74 7.42 -11.76 7.60
N GLU A 75 8.02 -11.12 8.60
CA GLU A 75 7.33 -10.78 9.85
C GLU A 75 6.29 -9.68 9.63
N GLU A 76 5.05 -9.91 10.05
CA GLU A 76 3.99 -8.89 9.99
C GLU A 76 4.21 -7.78 11.02
N GLN A 77 3.89 -6.55 10.64
CA GLN A 77 3.84 -5.42 11.57
C GLN A 77 2.46 -4.78 11.51
N SER A 78 1.84 -4.55 12.66
CA SER A 78 0.49 -3.96 12.73
C SER A 78 0.35 -2.85 13.77
N SER A 79 1.42 -2.57 14.53
CA SER A 79 1.42 -1.52 15.55
C SER A 79 1.22 -0.15 14.91
N ILE A 80 0.14 0.52 15.31
CA ILE A 80 -0.26 1.87 14.89
C ILE A 80 -0.83 2.62 16.10
N PRO A 81 -0.68 3.96 16.17
CA PRO A 81 -1.23 4.74 17.27
C PRO A 81 -2.77 4.80 17.25
N TYR A 82 -3.37 4.68 16.06
CA TYR A 82 -4.82 4.62 15.86
C TYR A 82 -5.12 4.02 14.47
N PHE A 83 -6.31 3.47 14.30
CA PHE A 83 -6.81 3.04 12.99
C PHE A 83 -7.46 4.22 12.24
N PRO A 84 -6.95 4.61 11.06
CA PRO A 84 -7.33 5.89 10.44
C PRO A 84 -8.51 5.80 9.47
N PHE A 85 -9.01 4.61 9.13
CA PHE A 85 -10.02 4.43 8.09
C PHE A 85 -11.42 4.33 8.68
N ILE A 86 -12.39 4.98 8.04
CA ILE A 86 -13.80 5.03 8.47
C ILE A 86 -14.67 4.62 7.27
N PRO A 87 -15.66 3.73 7.45
CA PRO A 87 -16.61 3.36 6.40
C PRO A 87 -17.31 4.58 5.79
N ASP A 88 -17.52 4.56 4.47
CA ASP A 88 -18.17 5.64 3.70
C ASP A 88 -17.47 7.03 3.80
N GLN A 89 -16.19 7.06 4.21
CA GLN A 89 -15.39 8.29 4.28
C GLN A 89 -14.22 8.28 3.30
N PRO A 90 -13.82 9.46 2.80
CA PRO A 90 -12.62 9.59 1.99
C PRO A 90 -11.37 9.37 2.84
N PHE A 91 -10.33 8.84 2.21
CA PHE A 91 -9.00 8.74 2.79
C PHE A 91 -7.92 9.18 1.81
N ARG A 92 -6.76 9.54 2.35
CA ARG A 92 -5.54 9.84 1.61
C ARG A 92 -4.37 9.06 2.21
N VAL A 93 -3.83 8.07 1.48
CA VAL A 93 -2.59 7.38 1.82
C VAL A 93 -1.44 7.95 0.98
N GLU A 94 -0.35 8.36 1.63
CA GLU A 94 0.91 8.71 0.97
C GLU A 94 2.01 7.73 1.38
N ILE A 95 2.64 7.12 0.37
CA ILE A 95 3.79 6.22 0.54
C ILE A 95 5.02 6.97 0.06
N LEU A 96 5.82 7.50 0.98
CA LEU A 96 7.06 8.19 0.67
C LEU A 96 8.23 7.21 0.76
N CYS A 97 8.96 7.03 -0.34
CA CYS A 97 10.18 6.26 -0.35
C CYS A 97 11.36 7.12 0.10
N GLU A 98 12.04 6.70 1.17
CA GLU A 98 13.32 7.23 1.62
C GLU A 98 14.43 6.20 1.41
N HIS A 99 15.67 6.56 1.78
CA HIS A 99 16.80 5.68 1.61
C HIS A 99 16.65 4.33 2.36
N PRO A 100 16.31 4.27 3.67
CA PRO A 100 16.19 2.98 4.36
C PRO A 100 14.76 2.45 4.50
N ARG A 101 13.73 3.22 4.12
CA ARG A 101 12.33 2.92 4.50
C ARG A 101 11.28 3.57 3.61
N PHE A 102 10.07 3.04 3.69
CA PHE A 102 8.85 3.77 3.37
C PHE A 102 8.33 4.50 4.62
N ARG A 103 7.92 5.75 4.45
CA ARG A 103 7.13 6.49 5.45
C ARG A 103 5.69 6.56 4.98
N ILE A 104 4.76 6.09 5.81
CA ILE A 104 3.34 6.04 5.48
C ILE A 104 2.62 7.17 6.22
N PHE A 105 1.89 7.98 5.45
CA PHE A 105 1.02 9.03 5.97
C PHE A 105 -0.43 8.70 5.62
N VAL A 106 -1.34 8.95 6.55
CA VAL A 106 -2.78 8.91 6.30
C VAL A 106 -3.37 10.27 6.66
N ASP A 107 -4.06 10.89 5.70
CA ASP A 107 -4.64 12.24 5.80
C ASP A 107 -3.66 13.30 6.29
N GLY A 108 -2.40 13.21 5.83
CA GLY A 108 -1.32 14.15 6.15
C GLY A 108 -0.58 13.87 7.46
N HIS A 109 -1.03 12.89 8.25
CA HIS A 109 -0.37 12.50 9.50
C HIS A 109 0.50 11.26 9.29
N GLN A 110 1.76 11.31 9.74
CA GLN A 110 2.64 10.13 9.69
C GLN A 110 2.10 9.07 10.66
N LEU A 111 1.87 7.86 10.13
CA LEU A 111 1.31 6.77 10.91
C LEU A 111 2.39 5.77 11.35
N PHE A 112 3.28 5.39 10.44
CA PHE A 112 4.40 4.50 10.71
C PHE A 112 5.46 4.53 9.61
N ASP A 113 6.60 3.93 9.93
CA ASP A 113 7.68 3.63 9.01
C ASP A 113 7.71 2.11 8.73
N PHE A 114 8.13 1.72 7.53
CA PHE A 114 8.42 0.34 7.16
C PHE A 114 9.79 0.27 6.48
N TYR A 115 10.76 -0.37 7.13
CA TYR A 115 12.12 -0.48 6.59
C TYR A 115 12.15 -1.40 5.37
N HIS A 116 12.93 -1.03 4.37
CA HIS A 116 13.00 -1.76 3.12
C HIS A 116 13.50 -3.18 3.35
N ARG A 117 12.77 -4.16 2.83
CA ARG A 117 13.21 -5.56 2.72
C ARG A 117 13.65 -5.92 1.30
N ILE A 118 13.37 -5.04 0.34
CA ILE A 118 13.88 -5.07 -1.03
C ILE A 118 14.64 -3.76 -1.26
N GLU A 119 15.95 -3.84 -1.45
CA GLU A 119 16.82 -2.66 -1.60
C GLU A 119 16.91 -2.15 -3.04
N THR A 120 16.58 -2.98 -4.03
CA THR A 120 16.52 -2.58 -5.45
C THR A 120 15.24 -1.76 -5.70
N LEU A 121 15.18 -0.55 -5.17
CA LEU A 121 13.97 0.30 -5.18
C LEU A 121 13.41 0.56 -6.57
N SER A 122 14.28 0.62 -7.58
CA SER A 122 13.86 0.81 -8.98
C SER A 122 13.11 -0.38 -9.56
N ALA A 123 13.26 -1.58 -8.99
CA ALA A 123 12.48 -2.75 -9.38
C ALA A 123 11.04 -2.68 -8.86
N ILE A 124 10.77 -1.89 -7.81
CA ILE A 124 9.43 -1.67 -7.26
C ILE A 124 8.71 -0.70 -8.20
N ASP A 125 8.06 -1.26 -9.22
CA ASP A 125 7.56 -0.53 -10.37
C ASP A 125 6.05 -0.70 -10.59
N THR A 126 5.38 -1.44 -9.71
CA THR A 126 3.97 -1.79 -9.87
C THR A 126 3.23 -1.50 -8.57
N ILE A 127 2.03 -0.91 -8.68
CA ILE A 127 1.08 -0.77 -7.57
C ILE A 127 -0.17 -1.60 -7.86
N LYS A 128 -0.60 -2.38 -6.86
CA LYS A 128 -1.84 -3.14 -6.87
C LYS A 128 -2.75 -2.64 -5.75
N ILE A 129 -4.03 -2.43 -6.03
CA ILE A 129 -5.03 -2.01 -5.05
C ILE A 129 -6.24 -2.93 -5.17
N ASN A 130 -6.72 -3.48 -4.05
CA ASN A 130 -7.84 -4.43 -4.01
C ASN A 130 -8.70 -4.26 -2.75
N GLY A 131 -9.84 -4.94 -2.71
CA GLY A 131 -10.76 -4.94 -1.58
C GLY A 131 -11.78 -3.80 -1.59
N ASP A 132 -12.30 -3.47 -0.41
CA ASP A 132 -13.54 -2.71 -0.21
C ASP A 132 -13.30 -1.18 -0.20
N LEU A 133 -12.92 -0.66 -1.37
CA LEU A 133 -12.76 0.78 -1.59
C LEU A 133 -13.10 1.20 -3.02
N GLN A 134 -13.43 2.48 -3.17
CA GLN A 134 -13.50 3.17 -4.45
C GLN A 134 -12.26 4.04 -4.66
N LEU A 135 -11.46 3.75 -5.69
CA LEU A 135 -10.24 4.50 -5.98
C LEU A 135 -10.59 5.80 -6.71
N THR A 136 -10.37 6.95 -6.08
CA THR A 136 -10.70 8.28 -6.65
C THR A 136 -9.53 8.92 -7.37
N LYS A 137 -8.31 8.74 -6.86
CA LYS A 137 -7.09 9.31 -7.45
C LYS A 137 -5.86 8.47 -7.11
N LEU A 138 -5.01 8.28 -8.10
CA LEU A 138 -3.65 7.76 -7.96
C LEU A 138 -2.68 8.80 -8.54
N GLY A 139 -1.56 9.08 -7.86
CA GLY A 139 -0.58 10.08 -8.29
C GLY A 139 0.80 9.93 -7.71
#